data_AF-A0A8S4AXY7-F1
#
_entry.id   AF-A0A8S4AXY7-F1
#
_cell.length_a   1.000
_cell.length_b   1.000
_cell.length_c   1.000
_cell.angle_alpha   90.00
_cell.angle_beta   90.00
_cell.angle_gamma   90.00
#
_symmetry.space_group_name_H-M   'P 1'
#
loop_
_entity.id
_entity.type
_entity.pdbx_description
1 polymer ?
#
loop_
_entity_poly.entity_id
_entity_poly.type
_entity_poly.pdbx_seq_one_letter_code
_entity_poly.pdbx_strand_id
1 'polypeptide(L)'
;MRSHPGATTPALYIFWITMAQVAGQEDREKTTALKDLLSRIDLDELMKKDEPPFTFPKTLEEFGYAFNEYGQLRHVKSGEPFVFNAREDLHRWNQKRYEALGEIITQYVYELLEKKCNLTKAMLPVDATEDEPTSFIYVSPDALTNPSKLLVLIQGSGVVRAGQWARRLIINQDLDSGTQIPFINRAMEGTFQVH
;
A
#
# COMPACT_ATOMS: atom_id res chain seq x y z
N MET A 1 53.70 -57.87 41.88
CA MET A 1 54.69 -56.79 41.68
C MET A 1 54.04 -55.70 40.86
N ARG A 2 53.94 -54.48 41.41
CA ARG A 2 53.36 -53.31 40.74
C ARG A 2 54.40 -52.74 39.76
N SER A 3 54.02 -52.54 38.50
CA SER A 3 54.78 -51.76 37.51
C SER A 3 54.23 -50.33 37.45
N HIS A 4 55.10 -49.33 37.65
CA HIS A 4 54.81 -47.90 37.48
C HIS A 4 54.70 -47.51 36.00
N PRO A 5 53.76 -46.63 35.59
CA PRO A 5 53.80 -46.00 34.28
C PRO A 5 54.67 -44.74 34.30
N GLY A 6 55.47 -44.57 33.23
CA GLY A 6 56.41 -43.47 33.05
C GLY A 6 55.71 -42.11 32.88
N ALA A 7 56.30 -41.09 33.48
CA ALA A 7 55.85 -39.71 33.43
C ALA A 7 56.02 -39.13 32.01
N THR A 8 54.91 -38.92 31.31
CA THR A 8 54.85 -37.96 30.20
C THR A 8 55.22 -36.58 30.72
N THR A 9 56.25 -35.97 30.12
CA THR A 9 56.87 -34.73 30.58
C THR A 9 55.88 -33.56 30.54
N PRO A 10 55.74 -32.79 31.64
CA PRO A 10 54.79 -31.66 31.75
C PRO A 10 54.90 -30.60 30.64
N ALA A 11 56.08 -30.48 30.04
CA ALA A 11 56.37 -29.48 29.00
C ALA A 11 55.54 -29.65 27.72
N LEU A 12 55.30 -30.88 27.26
CA LEU A 12 54.50 -31.14 26.05
C LEU A 12 53.02 -30.81 26.25
N TYR A 13 52.51 -31.03 27.46
CA TYR A 13 51.13 -30.74 27.83
C TYR A 13 50.88 -29.23 27.93
N ILE A 14 51.82 -28.48 28.52
CA ILE A 14 51.77 -27.02 28.57
C ILE A 14 51.80 -26.44 27.16
N PHE A 15 52.68 -26.92 26.28
CA PHE A 15 52.75 -26.45 24.89
C PHE A 15 51.46 -26.68 24.11
N TRP A 16 50.83 -27.86 24.25
CA TRP A 16 49.53 -28.15 23.63
C TRP A 16 48.41 -27.22 24.13
N ILE A 17 48.36 -26.94 25.44
CA ILE A 17 47.39 -25.98 26.00
C ILE A 17 47.63 -24.59 25.43
N THR A 18 48.88 -24.13 25.35
CA THR A 18 49.20 -22.82 24.77
C THR A 18 48.82 -22.74 23.30
N MET A 19 49.12 -23.78 22.50
CA MET A 19 48.74 -23.81 21.07
C MET A 19 47.21 -23.86 20.88
N ALA A 20 46.49 -24.60 21.71
CA ALA A 20 45.02 -24.65 21.69
C ALA A 20 44.40 -23.31 22.12
N GLN A 21 44.99 -22.64 23.11
CA GLN A 21 44.59 -21.28 23.54
C GLN A 21 44.86 -20.25 22.45
N VAL A 22 46.01 -20.31 21.77
CA VAL A 22 46.37 -19.42 20.65
C VAL A 22 45.43 -19.62 19.47
N ALA A 23 45.15 -20.88 19.07
CA ALA A 23 44.20 -21.17 18.00
C ALA A 23 42.77 -20.69 18.34
N GLY A 24 42.31 -20.93 19.57
CA GLY A 24 41.01 -20.44 20.03
C GLY A 24 40.93 -18.91 20.15
N GLN A 25 42.05 -18.25 20.43
CA GLN A 25 42.15 -16.79 20.46
C GLN A 25 42.15 -16.20 19.05
N GLU A 26 42.87 -16.81 18.11
CA GLU A 26 42.88 -16.40 16.69
C GLU A 26 41.48 -16.55 16.05
N ASP A 27 40.78 -17.64 16.33
CA ASP A 27 39.41 -17.84 15.86
C ASP A 27 38.42 -16.84 16.52
N ARG A 28 38.63 -16.52 17.79
CA ARG A 28 37.85 -15.49 18.49
C ARG A 28 38.11 -14.09 17.94
N GLU A 29 39.36 -13.78 17.58
CA GLU A 29 39.74 -12.51 16.96
C GLU A 29 39.15 -12.39 15.54
N LYS A 30 39.23 -13.46 14.72
CA LYS A 30 38.61 -13.51 13.39
C LYS A 30 37.09 -13.35 13.44
N THR A 31 36.42 -14.04 14.36
CA THR A 31 34.96 -13.92 14.53
C THR A 31 34.54 -12.54 15.05
N THR A 32 35.35 -11.92 15.90
CA THR A 32 35.12 -10.55 16.38
C THR A 32 35.33 -9.52 15.27
N ALA A 33 36.39 -9.66 14.49
CA ALA A 33 36.66 -8.81 13.32
C ALA A 33 35.56 -8.94 12.24
N LEU A 34 35.05 -10.15 12.00
CA LEU A 34 33.94 -10.36 11.07
C LEU A 34 32.64 -9.72 11.59
N LYS A 35 32.33 -9.85 12.88
CA LYS A 35 31.17 -9.19 13.49
C LYS A 35 31.29 -7.67 13.46
N ASP A 36 32.48 -7.13 13.71
CA ASP A 36 32.76 -5.70 13.62
C ASP A 36 32.60 -5.20 12.17
N LEU A 37 33.16 -5.90 11.18
CA LEU A 37 32.96 -5.59 9.75
C LEU A 37 31.49 -5.63 9.34
N LEU A 38 30.73 -6.64 9.76
CA LEU A 38 29.29 -6.75 9.47
C LEU A 38 28.48 -5.66 10.15
N SER A 39 28.86 -5.25 11.37
CA SER A 39 28.19 -4.16 12.10
C SER A 39 28.42 -2.77 11.48
N ARG A 40 29.50 -2.63 10.70
CA ARG A 40 29.83 -1.41 9.94
C ARG A 40 29.16 -1.37 8.57
N ILE A 41 28.57 -2.46 8.10
CA ILE A 41 27.75 -2.48 6.89
C ILE A 41 26.36 -2.00 7.30
N ASP A 42 25.97 -0.84 6.81
CA ASP A 42 24.60 -0.36 6.92
C ASP A 42 23.72 -1.21 5.98
N LEU A 43 23.15 -2.28 6.55
CA LEU A 43 22.24 -3.19 5.86
C LEU A 43 21.01 -2.44 5.31
N ASP A 44 20.55 -1.38 5.99
CA ASP A 44 19.44 -0.56 5.50
C ASP A 44 19.85 0.27 4.28
N GLU A 45 21.09 0.76 4.24
CA GLU A 45 21.65 1.45 3.07
C GLU A 45 21.89 0.50 1.89
N LEU A 46 22.31 -0.75 2.16
CA LEU A 46 22.47 -1.78 1.14
C LEU A 46 21.11 -2.20 0.55
N MET A 47 20.10 -2.41 1.41
CA MET A 47 18.74 -2.79 0.99
C MET A 47 18.04 -1.67 0.21
N LYS A 48 18.33 -0.39 0.50
CA LYS A 48 17.81 0.76 -0.27
C LYS A 48 18.26 0.77 -1.74
N LYS A 49 19.42 0.16 -2.08
CA LYS A 49 19.93 0.14 -3.47
C LYS A 49 19.21 -0.86 -4.37
N ASP A 50 18.61 -1.90 -3.80
CA ASP A 50 17.90 -2.95 -4.54
C ASP A 50 16.37 -2.79 -4.49
N GLU A 51 15.85 -1.75 -3.81
CA GLU A 51 14.41 -1.46 -3.81
C GLU A 51 13.94 -1.07 -5.23
N PRO A 52 12.87 -1.71 -5.75
CA PRO A 52 12.27 -1.32 -7.03
C PRO A 52 11.76 0.13 -6.99
N PRO A 53 11.78 0.84 -8.12
CA PRO A 53 11.32 2.22 -8.18
C PRO A 53 9.83 2.32 -7.82
N PHE A 54 9.46 3.43 -7.17
CA PHE A 54 8.06 3.79 -6.89
C PHE A 54 7.38 4.45 -8.07
N THR A 55 7.61 3.92 -9.26
CA THR A 55 6.95 4.32 -10.49
C THR A 55 5.88 3.30 -10.79
N PHE A 56 4.62 3.70 -10.63
CA PHE A 56 3.47 2.86 -10.86
C PHE A 56 2.68 3.35 -12.09
N PRO A 57 1.93 2.46 -12.74
CA PRO A 57 1.03 2.83 -13.83
C PRO A 57 0.02 3.90 -13.43
N LYS A 58 -0.53 4.63 -14.42
CA LYS A 58 -1.45 5.75 -14.17
C LYS A 58 -2.90 5.46 -14.57
N THR A 59 -3.15 4.37 -15.28
CA THR A 59 -4.51 3.93 -15.62
C THR A 59 -4.75 2.48 -15.18
N LEU A 60 -6.01 2.08 -15.10
CA LEU A 60 -6.38 0.71 -14.74
C LEU A 60 -5.82 -0.30 -15.76
N GLU A 61 -5.89 0.05 -17.04
CA GLU A 61 -5.43 -0.78 -18.15
C GLU A 61 -3.92 -1.04 -18.07
N GLU A 62 -3.12 0.00 -17.84
CA GLU A 62 -1.67 -0.13 -17.66
C GLU A 62 -1.33 -0.90 -16.36
N PHE A 63 -2.16 -0.76 -15.34
CA PHE A 63 -2.06 -1.57 -14.11
C PHE A 63 -2.44 -3.04 -14.35
N GLY A 64 -3.08 -3.34 -15.47
CA GLY A 64 -3.54 -4.67 -15.86
C GLY A 64 -4.87 -5.07 -15.23
N TYR A 65 -5.66 -4.12 -14.74
CA TYR A 65 -6.97 -4.39 -14.11
C TYR A 65 -8.10 -3.68 -14.84
N ALA A 66 -9.31 -4.19 -14.65
CA ALA A 66 -10.55 -3.53 -15.04
C ALA A 66 -11.66 -3.92 -14.06
N PHE A 67 -12.72 -3.12 -14.00
CA PHE A 67 -13.96 -3.52 -13.34
C PHE A 67 -14.77 -4.38 -14.30
N ASN A 68 -15.18 -5.58 -13.86
CA ASN A 68 -16.04 -6.46 -14.65
C ASN A 68 -17.51 -6.00 -14.59
N GLU A 69 -18.40 -6.76 -15.23
CA GLU A 69 -19.85 -6.49 -15.27
C GLU A 69 -20.52 -6.48 -13.88
N TYR A 70 -19.93 -7.18 -12.90
CA TYR A 70 -20.37 -7.20 -11.51
C TYR A 70 -19.75 -6.07 -10.67
N GLY A 71 -19.04 -5.13 -11.29
CA GLY A 71 -18.37 -4.03 -10.59
C GLY A 71 -17.16 -4.44 -9.76
N GLN A 72 -16.59 -5.62 -10.00
CA GLN A 72 -15.45 -6.15 -9.24
C GLN A 72 -14.13 -5.87 -9.97
N LEU A 73 -13.11 -5.42 -9.24
CA LEU A 73 -11.78 -5.19 -9.80
C LEU A 73 -11.07 -6.53 -10.07
N ARG A 74 -10.73 -6.81 -11.32
CA ARG A 74 -10.09 -8.07 -11.76
C ARG A 74 -8.94 -7.82 -12.71
N HIS A 75 -7.92 -8.66 -12.64
CA HIS A 75 -6.81 -8.62 -13.59
C HIS A 75 -7.32 -9.01 -14.98
N VAL A 76 -7.04 -8.20 -16.00
CA VAL A 76 -7.66 -8.29 -17.34
C VAL A 76 -7.39 -9.64 -18.02
N LYS A 77 -6.22 -10.24 -17.79
CA LYS A 77 -5.85 -11.52 -18.46
C LYS A 77 -6.24 -12.75 -17.66
N SER A 78 -6.08 -12.73 -16.35
CA SER A 78 -6.26 -13.92 -15.50
C SER A 78 -7.60 -13.96 -14.79
N GLY A 79 -8.30 -12.82 -14.67
CA GLY A 79 -9.52 -12.72 -13.89
C GLY A 79 -9.29 -12.76 -12.37
N GLU A 80 -8.04 -12.75 -11.90
CA GLU A 80 -7.72 -12.81 -10.46
C GLU A 80 -7.97 -11.48 -9.74
N PRO A 81 -8.30 -11.49 -8.43
CA PRO A 81 -8.43 -10.28 -7.64
C PRO A 81 -7.08 -9.62 -7.36
N PHE A 82 -7.12 -8.37 -6.89
CA PHE A 82 -5.91 -7.66 -6.50
C PHE A 82 -5.26 -8.28 -5.26
N VAL A 83 -3.97 -8.59 -5.35
CA VAL A 83 -3.15 -9.06 -4.22
C VAL A 83 -2.28 -7.92 -3.70
N PHE A 84 -2.41 -7.60 -2.40
CA PHE A 84 -1.64 -6.53 -1.74
C PHE A 84 -0.16 -6.89 -1.61
N ASN A 85 0.15 -8.06 -1.03
CA ASN A 85 1.52 -8.57 -0.89
C ASN A 85 2.02 -9.19 -2.20
N ALA A 86 2.14 -8.36 -3.24
CA ALA A 86 2.66 -8.80 -4.54
C ALA A 86 4.14 -9.17 -4.48
N ARG A 87 4.88 -8.62 -3.52
CA ARG A 87 6.29 -8.94 -3.22
C ARG A 87 6.44 -9.15 -1.72
N GLU A 88 6.79 -10.35 -1.29
CA GLU A 88 6.71 -10.78 0.12
C GLU A 88 7.45 -9.84 1.09
N ASP A 89 8.70 -9.48 0.77
CA ASP A 89 9.57 -8.70 1.67
C ASP A 89 9.56 -7.18 1.40
N LEU A 90 8.73 -6.70 0.46
CA LEU A 90 8.72 -5.29 0.06
C LEU A 90 7.45 -4.58 0.49
N HIS A 91 7.22 -4.52 1.80
CA HIS A 91 6.05 -3.89 2.42
C HIS A 91 5.85 -2.44 1.96
N ARG A 92 6.94 -1.64 1.96
CA ARG A 92 6.88 -0.23 1.54
C ARG A 92 6.47 -0.09 0.08
N TRP A 93 7.00 -0.94 -0.79
CA TRP A 93 6.64 -0.93 -2.21
C TRP A 93 5.20 -1.40 -2.44
N ASN A 94 4.75 -2.46 -1.76
CA ASN A 94 3.37 -2.95 -1.84
C ASN A 94 2.37 -1.87 -1.38
N GLN A 95 2.70 -1.15 -0.31
CA GLN A 95 1.91 -0.02 0.18
C GLN A 95 1.83 1.09 -0.87
N LYS A 96 2.96 1.47 -1.48
CA LYS A 96 2.98 2.49 -2.55
C LYS A 96 2.22 2.06 -3.80
N ARG A 97 2.28 0.77 -4.15
CA ARG A 97 1.50 0.17 -5.25
C ARG A 97 0.00 0.26 -4.98
N TYR A 98 -0.41 -0.06 -3.76
CA TYR A 98 -1.81 0.02 -3.33
C TYR A 98 -2.32 1.46 -3.30
N GLU A 99 -1.49 2.41 -2.84
CA GLU A 99 -1.79 3.84 -2.89
C GLU A 99 -2.00 4.31 -4.34
N ALA A 100 -1.07 3.97 -5.25
CA ALA A 100 -1.17 4.32 -6.66
C ALA A 100 -2.47 3.80 -7.30
N LEU A 101 -2.80 2.52 -7.10
CA LEU A 101 -4.06 1.95 -7.58
C LEU A 101 -5.29 2.69 -7.00
N GLY A 102 -5.22 3.08 -5.73
CA GLY A 102 -6.29 3.84 -5.07
C GLY A 102 -6.55 5.22 -5.68
N GLU A 103 -5.51 5.91 -6.14
CA GLU A 103 -5.65 7.19 -6.86
C GLU A 103 -6.28 6.99 -8.24
N ILE A 104 -5.89 5.92 -8.97
CA ILE A 104 -6.50 5.56 -10.25
C ILE A 104 -8.00 5.28 -10.06
N ILE A 105 -8.36 4.48 -9.05
CA ILE A 105 -9.76 4.17 -8.72
C ILE A 105 -10.53 5.44 -8.37
N THR A 106 -9.90 6.40 -7.70
CA THR A 106 -10.55 7.68 -7.38
C THR A 106 -10.97 8.42 -8.64
N GLN A 107 -10.08 8.51 -9.64
CA GLN A 107 -10.42 9.13 -10.92
C GLN A 107 -11.50 8.35 -11.66
N TYR A 108 -11.42 7.03 -11.64
CA TYR A 108 -12.45 6.18 -12.24
C TYR A 108 -13.83 6.39 -11.60
N VAL A 109 -13.92 6.49 -10.27
CA VAL A 109 -15.18 6.78 -9.57
C VAL A 109 -15.72 8.16 -9.96
N TYR A 110 -14.87 9.18 -10.07
CA TYR A 110 -15.28 10.49 -10.57
C TYR A 110 -15.90 10.43 -11.96
N GLU A 111 -15.29 9.67 -12.88
CA GLU A 111 -15.86 9.47 -14.21
C GLU A 111 -17.22 8.77 -14.15
N LEU A 112 -17.43 7.84 -13.22
CA LEU A 112 -18.73 7.20 -13.03
C LEU A 112 -19.77 8.19 -12.48
N LEU A 113 -19.42 9.04 -11.53
CA LEU A 113 -20.33 10.07 -11.02
C LEU A 113 -20.76 11.04 -12.14
N GLU A 114 -19.81 11.45 -12.98
CA GLU A 114 -20.08 12.36 -14.10
C GLU A 114 -20.89 11.67 -15.21
N LYS A 115 -20.45 10.49 -15.67
CA LYS A 115 -21.02 9.83 -16.87
C LYS A 115 -22.24 8.95 -16.57
N LYS A 116 -22.26 8.24 -15.45
CA LYS A 116 -23.35 7.29 -15.11
C LYS A 116 -24.39 7.91 -14.20
N CYS A 117 -23.99 8.76 -13.26
CA CYS A 117 -24.91 9.42 -12.33
C CYS A 117 -25.34 10.82 -12.80
N ASN A 118 -24.78 11.33 -13.92
CA ASN A 118 -25.07 12.65 -14.47
C ASN A 118 -24.86 13.79 -13.45
N LEU A 119 -23.86 13.65 -12.57
CA LEU A 119 -23.50 14.69 -11.61
C LEU A 119 -22.43 15.61 -12.20
N THR A 120 -22.46 16.88 -11.80
CA THR A 120 -21.45 17.87 -12.20
C THR A 120 -20.58 18.26 -11.02
N LYS A 121 -19.28 18.45 -11.29
CA LYS A 121 -18.32 18.93 -10.29
C LYS A 121 -18.51 20.43 -10.09
N ALA A 122 -18.82 20.84 -8.86
CA ALA A 122 -18.91 22.25 -8.48
C ALA A 122 -17.77 22.60 -7.50
N MET A 123 -17.01 23.65 -7.81
CA MET A 123 -15.92 24.14 -6.96
C MET A 123 -16.48 24.98 -5.80
N LEU A 124 -15.87 24.85 -4.63
CA LEU A 124 -16.21 25.58 -3.42
C LEU A 124 -14.95 26.21 -2.79
N PRO A 125 -15.04 27.41 -2.19
CA PRO A 125 -16.18 28.33 -2.30
C PRO A 125 -16.34 28.87 -3.73
N VAL A 126 -17.55 29.29 -4.10
CA VAL A 126 -17.89 29.73 -5.46
C VAL A 126 -17.25 31.08 -5.83
N ASP A 127 -16.87 31.85 -4.82
CA ASP A 127 -16.25 33.16 -4.86
C ASP A 127 -14.77 33.14 -4.45
N ALA A 128 -14.14 31.96 -4.48
CA ALA A 128 -12.73 31.80 -4.12
C ALA A 128 -11.81 32.72 -4.93
N THR A 129 -10.92 33.43 -4.23
CA THR A 129 -9.80 34.14 -4.85
C THR A 129 -8.67 33.16 -5.22
N GLU A 130 -7.71 33.56 -6.06
CA GLU A 130 -6.62 32.67 -6.53
C GLU A 130 -5.80 32.03 -5.40
N ASP A 131 -5.66 32.74 -4.28
CA ASP A 131 -4.87 32.30 -3.13
C ASP A 131 -5.70 31.55 -2.07
N GLU A 132 -7.01 31.40 -2.27
CA GLU A 132 -7.90 30.73 -1.32
C GLU A 132 -7.94 29.21 -1.54
N PRO A 133 -7.98 28.41 -0.45
CA PRO A 133 -8.10 26.97 -0.56
C PRO A 133 -9.47 26.61 -1.13
N THR A 134 -9.47 25.86 -2.23
CA THR A 134 -10.69 25.35 -2.86
C THR A 134 -10.84 23.85 -2.67
N SER A 135 -12.09 23.40 -2.75
CA SER A 135 -12.50 22.00 -2.81
C SER A 135 -13.62 21.86 -3.84
N PHE A 136 -14.22 20.69 -3.96
CA PHE A 136 -15.37 20.47 -4.83
C PHE A 136 -16.37 19.50 -4.22
N ILE A 137 -17.59 19.56 -4.76
CA ILE A 137 -18.67 18.61 -4.54
C ILE A 137 -19.21 18.13 -5.88
N TYR A 138 -19.94 17.01 -5.88
CA TYR A 138 -20.70 16.56 -7.04
C TYR A 138 -22.18 16.83 -6.81
N VAL A 139 -22.83 17.51 -7.75
CA VAL A 139 -24.23 17.91 -7.62
C VAL A 139 -25.05 17.42 -8.79
N SER A 140 -26.31 17.07 -8.54
CA SER A 140 -27.27 16.78 -9.59
C SER A 140 -27.72 18.06 -10.30
N PRO A 141 -28.07 18.03 -11.61
CA PRO A 141 -28.39 19.24 -12.37
C PRO A 141 -29.58 20.04 -11.83
N ASP A 142 -30.52 19.36 -11.16
CA ASP A 142 -31.74 19.94 -10.60
C ASP A 142 -31.64 20.21 -9.09
N ALA A 143 -30.47 20.04 -8.47
CA ALA A 143 -30.30 20.11 -7.02
C ALA A 143 -30.68 21.47 -6.39
N LEU A 144 -30.71 22.55 -7.20
CA LEU A 144 -31.12 23.89 -6.74
C LEU A 144 -32.51 24.32 -7.24
N THR A 145 -33.11 23.56 -8.15
CA THR A 145 -34.37 23.94 -8.82
C THR A 145 -35.54 23.04 -8.45
N ASN A 146 -35.27 21.81 -8.00
CA ASN A 146 -36.28 20.86 -7.62
C ASN A 146 -36.73 21.12 -6.15
N PRO A 147 -38.03 21.39 -5.89
CA PRO A 147 -38.49 21.78 -4.56
C PRO A 147 -38.76 20.60 -3.61
N SER A 148 -38.54 19.35 -4.04
CA SER A 148 -39.05 18.16 -3.35
C SER A 148 -38.19 17.72 -2.18
N LYS A 149 -37.03 17.11 -2.46
CA LYS A 149 -36.20 16.42 -1.47
C LYS A 149 -34.74 16.42 -1.89
N LEU A 150 -33.87 16.64 -0.90
CA LEU A 150 -32.43 16.74 -1.05
C LEU A 150 -31.72 15.68 -0.21
N LEU A 151 -30.88 14.85 -0.85
CA LEU A 151 -29.96 13.91 -0.22
C LEU A 151 -28.56 14.52 -0.26
N VAL A 152 -27.87 14.53 0.87
CA VAL A 152 -26.47 14.97 0.96
C VAL A 152 -25.63 13.78 1.44
N LEU A 153 -24.63 13.37 0.66
CA LEU A 153 -23.78 12.23 0.96
C LEU A 153 -22.37 12.69 1.35
N ILE A 154 -22.09 12.70 2.65
CA ILE A 154 -20.81 13.16 3.19
C ILE A 154 -19.89 11.95 3.43
N GLN A 155 -18.76 11.91 2.74
CA GLN A 155 -17.71 10.93 3.00
C GLN A 155 -16.88 11.28 4.26
N GLY A 156 -16.23 10.26 4.83
CA GLY A 156 -15.29 10.44 5.92
C GLY A 156 -13.98 11.15 5.49
N SER A 157 -13.18 11.55 6.47
CA SER A 157 -11.89 12.20 6.25
C SER A 157 -10.76 11.22 5.89
N GLY A 158 -9.62 11.74 5.44
CA GLY A 158 -8.40 10.95 5.15
C GLY A 158 -8.23 10.64 3.66
N VAL A 159 -8.02 9.36 3.32
CA VAL A 159 -7.74 8.90 1.93
C VAL A 159 -8.99 8.66 1.10
N VAL A 160 -10.17 8.75 1.72
CA VAL A 160 -11.46 8.63 1.02
C VAL A 160 -11.76 9.94 0.31
N ARG A 161 -12.44 9.86 -0.82
CA ARG A 161 -12.73 10.97 -1.73
C ARG A 161 -14.22 10.96 -2.07
N ALA A 162 -14.72 12.05 -2.67
CA ALA A 162 -16.13 12.16 -3.05
C ALA A 162 -16.57 10.93 -3.86
N GLY A 163 -17.78 10.42 -3.60
CA GLY A 163 -18.29 9.22 -4.25
C GLY A 163 -17.84 7.89 -3.62
N GLN A 164 -16.93 7.88 -2.63
CA GLN A 164 -16.38 6.64 -2.07
C GLN A 164 -16.72 6.48 -0.58
N TRP A 165 -16.97 5.24 -0.16
CA TRP A 165 -17.06 4.86 1.25
C TRP A 165 -15.76 4.26 1.76
N ALA A 166 -15.18 3.34 0.99
CA ALA A 166 -13.94 2.67 1.37
C ALA A 166 -13.20 2.09 0.16
N ARG A 167 -11.98 2.59 -0.08
CA ARG A 167 -11.06 2.06 -1.10
C ARG A 167 -10.87 0.54 -0.99
N ARG A 168 -10.77 0.02 0.25
CA ARG A 168 -10.60 -1.42 0.51
C ARG A 168 -11.78 -2.24 -0.01
N LEU A 169 -13.01 -1.74 0.13
CA LEU A 169 -14.20 -2.42 -0.37
C LEU A 169 -14.22 -2.39 -1.91
N ILE A 170 -13.94 -1.24 -2.52
CA ILE A 170 -13.86 -1.11 -3.98
C ILE A 170 -12.86 -2.12 -4.59
N ILE A 171 -11.69 -2.27 -3.96
CA ILE A 171 -10.62 -3.15 -4.47
C ILE A 171 -10.94 -4.63 -4.27
N ASN A 172 -11.49 -5.01 -3.11
CA ASN A 172 -11.60 -6.43 -2.72
C ASN A 172 -13.00 -7.03 -2.88
N GLN A 173 -14.03 -6.20 -2.98
CA GLN A 173 -15.42 -6.61 -3.16
C GLN A 173 -15.92 -6.11 -4.52
N ASP A 174 -16.43 -4.88 -4.57
CA ASP A 174 -17.02 -4.27 -5.76
C ASP A 174 -17.25 -2.76 -5.58
N LEU A 175 -17.65 -2.09 -6.67
CA LEU A 175 -18.04 -0.68 -6.68
C LEU A 175 -19.25 -0.41 -5.79
N ASP A 176 -20.23 -1.31 -5.72
CA ASP A 176 -21.49 -1.05 -5.01
C ASP A 176 -21.28 -0.96 -3.50
N SER A 177 -20.51 -1.88 -2.93
CA SER A 177 -20.15 -1.88 -1.51
C SER A 177 -19.20 -0.73 -1.13
N GLY A 178 -18.36 -0.32 -2.08
CA GLY A 178 -17.29 0.64 -1.82
C GLY A 178 -17.59 2.09 -2.18
N THR A 179 -18.69 2.37 -2.90
CA THR A 179 -19.02 3.71 -3.41
C THR A 179 -20.41 4.19 -2.98
N GLN A 180 -20.61 5.49 -3.16
CA GLN A 180 -21.89 6.16 -2.95
C GLN A 180 -22.89 5.89 -4.09
N ILE A 181 -22.42 5.38 -5.24
CA ILE A 181 -23.18 5.27 -6.49
C ILE A 181 -24.54 4.55 -6.31
N PRO A 182 -24.66 3.42 -5.59
CA PRO A 182 -25.97 2.78 -5.41
C PRO A 182 -27.00 3.67 -4.69
N PHE A 183 -26.54 4.51 -3.76
CA PHE A 183 -27.41 5.45 -3.05
C PHE A 183 -27.83 6.61 -3.95
N ILE A 184 -26.90 7.08 -4.79
CA ILE A 184 -27.14 8.12 -5.79
C ILE A 184 -28.17 7.62 -6.81
N ASN A 185 -27.98 6.43 -7.37
CA ASN A 185 -28.92 5.84 -8.33
C ASN A 185 -30.31 5.66 -7.72
N ARG A 186 -30.40 5.13 -6.48
CA ARG A 186 -31.69 5.00 -5.78
C ARG A 186 -32.36 6.36 -5.54
N ALA A 187 -31.58 7.39 -5.22
CA ALA A 187 -32.11 8.73 -5.03
C ALA A 187 -32.66 9.29 -6.34
N MET A 188 -31.97 9.09 -7.46
CA MET A 188 -32.38 9.53 -8.80
C MET A 188 -33.56 8.73 -9.38
N GLU A 189 -33.72 7.46 -9.00
CA GLU A 189 -34.86 6.61 -9.38
C GLU A 189 -36.11 6.92 -8.54
N GLY A 190 -35.93 7.27 -7.26
CA GLY A 190 -36.95 7.94 -6.47
C GLY A 190 -37.00 9.43 -6.80
N THR A 191 -37.99 10.17 -6.34
CA THR A 191 -38.01 11.64 -6.50
C THR A 191 -37.07 12.33 -5.48
N PHE A 192 -35.79 11.94 -5.38
CA PHE A 192 -34.80 12.52 -4.45
C PHE A 192 -33.59 13.10 -5.20
N GLN A 193 -33.07 14.26 -4.76
CA GLN A 193 -31.88 14.91 -5.33
C GLN A 193 -30.60 14.49 -4.59
N VAL A 194 -29.41 14.66 -5.17
CA VAL A 194 -28.11 14.27 -4.57
C VAL A 194 -27.10 15.42 -4.59
N HIS A 195 -26.43 15.64 -3.46
CA HIS A 195 -25.26 16.50 -3.21
C HIS A 195 -24.11 15.73 -2.56
#